data_AF-A0A7S4IN07-F1
#
_entry.id   AF-A0A7S4IN07-F1
#
_cell.length_a   1.000
_cell.length_b   1.000
_cell.length_c   1.000
_cell.angle_alpha   90.00
_cell.angle_beta   90.00
_cell.angle_gamma   90.00
#
_symmetry.space_group_name_H-M   'P 1'
#
loop_
_entity.id
_entity.type
_entity.pdbx_description
1 polymer ?
#
loop_
_entity_poly.entity_id
_entity_poly.type
_entity_poly.pdbx_seq_one_letter_code
_entity_poly.pdbx_strand_id
1 'polypeptide(L)'
;MPRRRAFRDKGESLDESDVSEDLAEVSLDLAACEVAICSELKPQPAELGSSKKDFDISAYSIGRNMTPIQERWNAITIIPNAFYCLFYLFAGKWISQIDIDANRGEAADLASVDEMFPGVCIRYQLFPNLHALPPLSVCAVALGIILHCPCSFLYHWKYAVILPQGLPRIEHWSRRLDHSAIHLCSALWSYGTSGSWSYFALNMIYNADSIYRHFEKEVRPKRNQGRILFSMILYTLPLIWRGESVLFSHIWSIFAVALWLFAAYPLGGWSHSAFHVVMVLVPPILLESSCQLPESREQIRVAALCAASALRGL
;
A
#
# COMPACT_ATOMS: atom_id res chain seq x y z
N MET A 1 34.09 47.02 -18.17
CA MET A 1 33.52 46.64 -19.48
C MET A 1 33.66 45.13 -19.68
N PRO A 2 32.57 44.34 -19.61
CA PRO A 2 32.61 42.90 -19.86
C PRO A 2 32.14 42.55 -21.28
N ARG A 3 32.84 41.61 -21.93
CA ARG A 3 32.56 41.08 -23.27
C ARG A 3 31.33 40.16 -23.24
N ARG A 4 30.31 40.49 -24.04
CA ARG A 4 29.19 39.59 -24.38
C ARG A 4 29.70 38.46 -25.29
N ARG A 5 29.47 37.20 -24.90
CA ARG A 5 29.58 36.03 -25.80
C ARG A 5 28.19 35.75 -26.38
N ALA A 6 28.10 35.68 -27.70
CA ALA A 6 26.92 35.24 -28.42
C ALA A 6 26.77 33.72 -28.29
N PHE A 7 25.62 33.27 -27.79
CA PHE A 7 25.18 31.89 -27.89
C PHE A 7 24.54 31.68 -29.27
N ARG A 8 24.99 30.64 -29.95
CA ARG A 8 24.56 30.25 -31.30
C ARG A 8 23.47 29.19 -31.14
N ASP A 9 22.24 29.53 -31.52
CA ASP A 9 21.15 28.57 -31.67
C ASP A 9 21.51 27.54 -32.74
N LYS A 10 21.48 26.27 -32.37
CA LYS A 10 21.34 25.14 -33.29
C LYS A 10 19.99 24.51 -33.01
N GLY A 11 19.02 24.80 -33.88
CA GLY A 11 17.80 24.02 -33.99
C GLY A 11 18.11 22.72 -34.70
N GLU A 12 18.18 21.63 -33.95
CA GLU A 12 18.06 20.27 -34.48
C GLU A 12 16.60 19.84 -34.28
N SER A 13 15.85 19.82 -35.38
CA SER A 13 14.53 19.20 -35.46
C SER A 13 14.72 17.70 -35.42
N LEU A 14 14.40 17.07 -34.30
CA LEU A 14 14.29 15.62 -34.19
C LEU A 14 12.99 15.19 -34.89
N ASP A 15 13.15 14.36 -35.91
CA ASP A 15 12.08 13.76 -36.70
C ASP A 15 11.38 12.67 -35.84
N GLU A 16 10.11 12.89 -35.49
CA GLU A 16 9.31 11.97 -34.65
C GLU A 16 8.86 10.69 -35.39
N SER A 17 9.29 10.48 -36.64
CA SER A 17 8.85 9.36 -37.47
C SER A 17 9.58 8.03 -37.23
N ASP A 18 10.78 8.04 -36.62
CA ASP A 18 11.62 6.83 -36.47
C ASP A 18 11.33 5.97 -35.22
N VAL A 19 10.53 6.46 -34.26
CA VAL A 19 10.24 5.68 -33.02
C VAL A 19 9.02 4.77 -33.18
N SER A 20 8.26 4.93 -34.27
CA SER A 20 7.00 4.20 -34.52
C SER A 20 7.21 2.78 -35.06
N GLU A 21 8.27 2.52 -35.83
CA GLU A 21 8.49 1.20 -36.44
C GLU A 21 9.10 0.19 -35.46
N ASP A 22 10.01 0.62 -34.58
CA ASP A 22 10.65 -0.28 -33.59
C ASP A 22 9.65 -0.83 -32.55
N LEU A 23 8.58 -0.10 -32.21
CA LEU A 23 7.56 -0.58 -31.28
C LEU A 23 6.58 -1.59 -31.91
N ALA A 24 6.44 -1.57 -33.24
CA ALA A 24 5.60 -2.53 -33.95
C ALA A 24 6.27 -3.90 -34.10
N GLU A 25 7.60 -3.94 -34.29
CA GLU A 25 8.37 -5.20 -34.38
C GLU A 25 8.42 -5.95 -33.03
N VAL A 26 8.59 -5.24 -31.92
CA VAL A 26 8.60 -5.86 -30.57
C VAL A 26 7.22 -6.47 -30.20
N SER A 27 6.12 -5.93 -30.76
CA SER A 27 4.78 -6.48 -30.53
C SER A 27 4.50 -7.77 -31.29
N LEU A 28 5.20 -8.03 -32.41
CA LEU A 28 5.00 -9.23 -33.23
C LEU A 28 5.74 -10.45 -32.68
N ASP A 29 6.93 -10.26 -32.10
CA ASP A 29 7.73 -11.34 -31.51
C ASP A 29 7.12 -11.92 -30.22
N LEU A 30 6.38 -11.11 -29.44
CA LEU A 30 5.66 -11.60 -28.25
C LEU A 30 4.45 -12.47 -28.61
N ALA A 31 3.77 -12.18 -29.72
CA ALA A 31 2.64 -12.99 -30.20
C ALA A 31 3.11 -14.34 -30.79
N ALA A 32 4.28 -14.37 -31.42
CA ALA A 32 4.87 -15.61 -31.93
C ALA A 32 5.31 -16.57 -30.81
N CYS A 33 5.72 -16.04 -29.66
CA CYS A 33 6.15 -16.85 -28.50
C CYS A 33 4.97 -17.54 -27.78
N GLU A 34 3.76 -16.98 -27.82
CA GLU A 34 2.57 -17.60 -27.21
C GLU A 34 2.03 -18.81 -28.00
N VAL A 35 2.24 -18.86 -29.32
CA VAL A 35 1.74 -19.96 -30.17
C VAL A 35 2.57 -21.24 -30.03
N ALA A 36 3.87 -21.11 -29.71
CA ALA A 36 4.78 -22.27 -29.61
C ALA A 36 4.60 -23.12 -28.34
N ILE A 37 3.93 -22.61 -27.30
CA ILE A 37 3.79 -23.31 -26.01
C ILE A 37 2.59 -24.28 -25.98
N CYS A 38 1.68 -24.21 -26.96
CA CYS A 38 0.46 -25.03 -26.96
C CYS A 38 0.59 -26.43 -27.61
N SER A 39 1.74 -26.83 -28.17
CA SER A 39 1.81 -28.04 -29.02
C SER A 39 2.40 -29.31 -28.37
N GLU A 40 2.87 -29.29 -27.12
CA GLU A 40 3.58 -30.45 -26.53
C GLU A 40 2.98 -31.04 -25.23
N LEU A 41 1.65 -31.16 -25.13
CA LEU A 41 1.04 -31.97 -24.07
C LEU A 41 0.82 -33.42 -24.55
N LYS A 42 1.84 -34.26 -24.37
CA LYS A 42 1.67 -35.72 -24.45
C LYS A 42 0.85 -36.22 -23.25
N PRO A 43 -0.19 -37.04 -23.46
CA PRO A 43 -0.96 -37.63 -22.37
C PRO A 43 -0.09 -38.62 -21.58
N GLN A 44 0.12 -38.36 -20.30
CA GLN A 44 0.73 -39.33 -19.39
C GLN A 44 -0.30 -40.39 -18.98
N PRO A 45 0.11 -41.67 -18.84
CA PRO A 45 -0.75 -42.76 -18.41
C PRO A 45 -1.19 -42.58 -16.95
N ALA A 46 -2.46 -42.88 -16.70
CA ALA A 46 -3.14 -42.67 -15.42
C ALA A 46 -2.60 -43.60 -14.32
N GLU A 47 -1.90 -43.04 -13.34
CA GLU A 47 -1.61 -43.74 -12.09
C GLU A 47 -2.82 -43.70 -11.16
N LEU A 48 -3.35 -44.89 -10.86
CA LEU A 48 -4.50 -45.14 -10.00
C LEU A 48 -4.07 -45.08 -8.51
N GLY A 49 -3.70 -43.91 -8.02
CA GLY A 49 -3.24 -43.71 -6.65
C GLY A 49 -4.13 -42.75 -5.86
N SER A 50 -4.83 -43.27 -4.84
CA SER A 50 -5.43 -42.52 -3.71
C SER A 50 -5.74 -41.05 -4.00
N SER A 51 -6.90 -40.79 -4.64
CA SER A 51 -7.39 -39.45 -4.98
C SER A 51 -7.54 -38.58 -3.72
N LYS A 52 -6.47 -37.89 -3.33
CA LYS A 52 -6.62 -36.58 -2.73
C LYS A 52 -7.40 -35.78 -3.77
N LYS A 53 -8.57 -35.27 -3.42
CA LYS A 53 -9.31 -34.36 -4.29
C LYS A 53 -8.42 -33.15 -4.52
N ASP A 54 -7.67 -33.17 -5.62
CA ASP A 54 -6.84 -32.05 -6.01
C ASP A 54 -7.75 -30.84 -6.15
N PHE A 55 -7.31 -29.73 -5.56
CA PHE A 55 -8.08 -28.50 -5.57
C PHE A 55 -8.13 -27.99 -7.01
N ASP A 56 -9.32 -28.02 -7.61
CA ASP A 56 -9.53 -27.54 -8.97
C ASP A 56 -9.40 -26.01 -9.04
N ILE A 57 -8.20 -25.55 -9.41
CA ILE A 57 -7.85 -24.14 -9.59
C ILE A 57 -8.70 -23.51 -10.71
N SER A 58 -9.06 -24.28 -11.73
CA SER A 58 -9.87 -23.78 -12.85
C SER A 58 -11.29 -23.47 -12.38
N ALA A 59 -11.95 -24.42 -11.71
CA ALA A 59 -13.27 -24.20 -11.13
C ALA A 59 -13.29 -23.03 -10.13
N TYR A 60 -12.25 -22.93 -9.29
CA TYR A 60 -12.08 -21.80 -8.36
C TYR A 60 -11.95 -20.45 -9.09
N SER A 61 -11.23 -20.42 -10.22
CA SER A 61 -10.99 -19.20 -11.00
C SER A 61 -12.23 -18.76 -11.76
N ILE A 62 -12.97 -19.72 -12.35
CA ILE A 62 -14.21 -19.46 -13.11
C ILE A 62 -15.26 -18.82 -12.20
N GLY A 63 -15.44 -19.35 -10.98
CA GLY A 63 -16.39 -18.80 -10.01
C GLY A 63 -16.06 -17.40 -9.49
N ARG A 64 -14.84 -16.91 -9.74
CA ARG A 64 -14.34 -15.59 -9.32
C ARG A 64 -13.97 -14.69 -10.50
N ASN A 65 -14.47 -15.00 -11.69
CA ASN A 65 -14.17 -14.18 -12.86
C ASN A 65 -14.90 -12.83 -12.75
N MET A 66 -14.17 -11.73 -12.99
CA MET A 66 -14.70 -10.37 -12.92
C MET A 66 -14.77 -9.76 -14.32
N THR A 67 -15.85 -9.03 -14.58
CA THR A 67 -16.01 -8.27 -15.83
C THR A 67 -15.02 -7.10 -15.87
N PRO A 68 -14.67 -6.57 -17.06
CA PRO A 68 -13.82 -5.39 -17.19
C PRO A 68 -14.30 -4.20 -16.36
N ILE A 69 -15.62 -3.98 -16.29
CA ILE A 69 -16.18 -2.88 -15.49
C ILE A 69 -15.97 -3.09 -13.99
N GLN A 70 -16.12 -4.31 -13.47
CA GLN A 70 -15.85 -4.64 -12.07
C GLN A 70 -14.36 -4.44 -11.73
N GLU A 71 -13.46 -4.81 -12.63
CA GLU A 71 -12.02 -4.58 -12.44
C GLU A 71 -11.66 -3.09 -12.41
N ARG A 72 -12.30 -2.25 -13.24
CA ARG A 72 -12.12 -0.78 -13.14
C ARG A 72 -12.54 -0.25 -11.78
N TRP A 73 -13.66 -0.74 -11.24
CA TRP A 73 -14.11 -0.34 -9.91
C TRP A 73 -13.19 -0.83 -8.80
N ASN A 74 -12.61 -2.03 -8.91
CA ASN A 74 -11.59 -2.50 -7.99
C ASN A 74 -10.36 -1.56 -7.99
N ALA A 75 -9.91 -1.14 -9.17
CA ALA A 75 -8.82 -0.16 -9.31
C ALA A 75 -9.19 1.21 -8.72
N ILE A 76 -10.41 1.72 -8.94
CA ILE A 76 -10.81 3.05 -8.44
C ILE A 76 -10.98 3.04 -6.91
N THR A 77 -11.55 1.97 -6.35
CA THR A 77 -11.89 1.90 -4.93
C THR A 77 -10.70 1.81 -3.98
N ILE A 78 -9.48 1.51 -4.46
CA ILE A 78 -8.27 1.54 -3.62
C ILE A 78 -7.71 2.96 -3.43
N ILE A 79 -8.03 3.89 -4.34
CA ILE A 79 -7.47 5.25 -4.38
C ILE A 79 -7.77 6.09 -3.10
N PRO A 80 -9.02 6.11 -2.57
CA PRO A 80 -9.33 6.93 -1.40
C PRO A 80 -8.44 6.67 -0.18
N ASN A 81 -7.95 5.43 -0.02
CA ASN A 81 -7.04 5.06 1.07
C ASN A 81 -5.71 5.81 1.02
N ALA A 82 -5.07 5.82 -0.14
CA ALA A 82 -3.80 6.51 -0.33
C ALA A 82 -3.97 8.02 -0.17
N PHE A 83 -5.04 8.59 -0.74
CA PHE A 83 -5.35 10.01 -0.59
C PHE A 83 -5.60 10.42 0.86
N TYR A 84 -6.36 9.62 1.61
CA TYR A 84 -6.58 9.88 3.03
C TYR A 84 -5.26 9.89 3.80
N CYS A 85 -4.36 8.95 3.54
CA CYS A 85 -3.04 8.90 4.20
C CYS A 85 -2.19 10.13 3.87
N LEU A 86 -2.13 10.51 2.59
CA LEU A 86 -1.42 11.73 2.17
C LEU A 86 -2.02 12.96 2.85
N PHE A 87 -3.35 13.10 2.82
CA PHE A 87 -4.05 14.19 3.48
C PHE A 87 -3.75 14.23 4.98
N TYR A 88 -3.82 13.09 5.66
CA TYR A 88 -3.57 13.00 7.11
C TYR A 88 -2.15 13.46 7.48
N LEU A 89 -1.14 13.05 6.71
CA LEU A 89 0.25 13.49 6.90
C LEU A 89 0.43 14.98 6.64
N PHE A 90 0.05 15.45 5.45
CA PHE A 90 0.35 16.82 4.98
C PHE A 90 -0.55 17.90 5.58
N ALA A 91 -1.76 17.54 6.01
CA ALA A 91 -2.66 18.45 6.72
C ALA A 91 -2.39 18.53 8.23
N GLY A 92 -1.36 17.85 8.73
CA GLY A 92 -0.98 17.87 10.16
C GLY A 92 -2.01 17.22 11.08
N LYS A 93 -2.85 16.30 10.56
CA LYS A 93 -3.94 15.68 11.34
C LYS A 93 -3.47 14.73 12.43
N TRP A 94 -2.19 14.40 12.44
CA TRP A 94 -1.53 13.58 13.45
C TRP A 94 -1.16 14.34 14.73
N ILE A 95 -1.37 15.66 14.79
CA ILE A 95 -1.21 16.50 15.99
C ILE A 95 -2.59 16.98 16.43
N SER A 96 -2.94 16.82 17.70
CA SER A 96 -4.21 17.33 18.21
C SER A 96 -4.12 18.78 18.67
N GLN A 97 -5.25 19.50 18.66
CA GLN A 97 -5.30 20.86 19.22
C GLN A 97 -4.97 20.88 20.72
N ILE A 98 -5.28 19.80 21.43
CA ILE A 98 -4.99 19.64 22.86
C ILE A 98 -3.48 19.66 23.09
N ASP A 99 -2.70 18.97 22.24
CA ASP A 99 -1.24 18.96 22.33
C ASP A 99 -0.67 20.35 22.09
N ILE A 100 -1.19 21.09 21.11
CA ILE A 100 -0.77 22.46 20.79
C ILE A 100 -1.05 23.39 21.96
N ASP A 101 -2.26 23.32 22.54
CA ASP A 101 -2.66 24.20 23.64
C ASP A 101 -1.89 23.89 24.93
N ALA A 102 -1.65 22.60 25.23
CA ALA A 102 -0.87 22.17 26.39
C ALA A 102 0.58 22.68 26.34
N ASN A 103 1.17 22.82 25.15
CA ASN A 103 2.55 23.27 24.95
C ASN A 103 2.66 24.78 24.70
N ARG A 104 1.54 25.52 24.67
CA ARG A 104 1.54 26.96 24.38
C ARG A 104 2.33 27.78 25.42
N GLY A 105 2.36 27.33 26.67
CA GLY A 105 3.12 27.99 27.74
C GLY A 105 4.63 27.86 27.57
N GLU A 106 5.10 26.68 27.16
CA GLU A 106 6.53 26.39 26.92
C GLU A 106 7.04 27.04 25.63
N ALA A 107 6.18 27.22 24.63
CA ALA A 107 6.51 27.88 23.36
C ALA A 107 6.69 29.42 23.49
N ALA A 108 6.99 29.93 24.69
CA ALA A 108 7.02 31.37 24.96
C ALA A 108 8.07 32.14 24.17
N ASP A 109 9.16 31.48 23.80
CA ASP A 109 10.25 32.06 23.04
C ASP A 109 10.58 31.19 21.81
N LEU A 110 10.29 31.71 20.62
CA LEU A 110 10.52 31.01 19.35
C LEU A 110 12.02 30.78 19.10
N ALA A 111 12.88 31.68 19.58
CA ALA A 111 14.33 31.49 19.54
C ALA A 111 14.74 30.30 20.40
N SER A 112 14.10 30.11 21.57
CA SER A 112 14.38 28.95 22.42
C SER A 112 13.98 27.61 21.78
N VAL A 113 12.92 27.57 20.98
CA VAL A 113 12.49 26.33 20.30
C VAL A 113 13.45 25.97 19.17
N ASP A 114 13.88 26.96 18.37
CA ASP A 114 14.84 26.73 17.28
C ASP A 114 16.25 26.44 17.82
N GLU A 115 16.65 27.07 18.93
CA GLU A 115 17.89 26.72 19.65
C GLU A 115 17.84 25.30 20.23
N MET A 116 16.68 24.87 20.75
CA MET A 116 16.49 23.52 21.28
C MET A 116 16.44 22.46 20.17
N PHE A 117 15.88 22.81 19.01
CA PHE A 117 15.63 21.89 17.88
C PHE A 117 15.96 22.54 16.52
N PRO A 118 17.24 22.81 16.24
CA PRO A 118 17.64 23.55 15.04
C PRO A 118 17.21 22.82 13.76
N GLY A 119 16.39 23.50 12.95
CA GLY A 119 15.91 22.98 11.66
C GLY A 119 14.81 21.92 11.74
N VAL A 120 14.20 21.69 12.91
CA VAL A 120 13.10 20.70 13.05
C VAL A 120 11.74 21.29 12.69
N CYS A 121 11.51 22.58 13.00
CA CYS A 121 10.26 23.24 12.64
C CYS A 121 10.18 23.51 11.12
N ILE A 122 9.12 23.02 10.50
CA ILE A 122 8.87 23.18 9.07
C ILE A 122 7.94 24.38 8.85
N ARG A 123 8.33 25.27 7.93
CA ARG A 123 7.51 26.41 7.48
C ARG A 123 7.38 26.35 5.97
N TYR A 124 6.30 25.73 5.50
CA TYR A 124 6.06 25.58 4.07
C TYR A 124 4.66 26.08 3.70
N GLN A 125 4.58 27.00 2.73
CA GLN A 125 3.33 27.65 2.36
C GLN A 125 2.28 26.67 1.80
N LEU A 126 2.71 25.60 1.13
CA LEU A 126 1.80 24.59 0.57
C LEU A 126 1.20 23.68 1.66
N PHE A 127 1.90 23.53 2.79
CA PHE A 127 1.50 22.66 3.90
C PHE A 127 1.54 23.45 5.22
N PRO A 128 0.63 24.43 5.40
CA PRO A 128 0.70 25.36 6.53
C PRO A 128 0.54 24.69 7.91
N ASN A 129 -0.03 23.49 7.94
CA ASN A 129 -0.26 22.71 9.17
C ASN A 129 0.83 21.66 9.43
N LEU A 130 1.81 21.52 8.52
CA LEU A 130 2.94 20.59 8.69
C LEU A 130 4.06 21.32 9.45
N HIS A 131 3.94 21.41 10.76
CA HIS A 131 4.85 22.17 11.61
C HIS A 131 6.17 21.43 11.94
N ALA A 132 6.19 20.10 11.79
CA ALA A 132 7.37 19.24 11.90
C ALA A 132 7.11 17.94 11.12
N LEU A 133 8.07 17.02 11.07
CA LEU A 133 7.85 15.69 10.48
C LEU A 133 6.92 14.83 11.38
N PRO A 134 6.07 13.96 10.79
CA PRO A 134 5.24 13.04 11.56
C PRO A 134 6.09 11.98 12.29
N PRO A 135 5.57 11.38 13.38
CA PRO A 135 6.19 10.22 13.99
C PRO A 135 6.44 9.09 12.98
N LEU A 136 7.54 8.36 13.13
CA LEU A 136 7.91 7.28 12.21
C LEU A 136 6.85 6.16 12.15
N SER A 137 6.16 5.90 13.25
CA SER A 137 5.04 4.94 13.34
C SER A 137 3.87 5.36 12.43
N VAL A 138 3.48 6.64 12.48
CA VAL A 138 2.45 7.24 11.61
C VAL A 138 2.89 7.16 10.14
N CYS A 139 4.13 7.55 9.86
CA CYS A 139 4.71 7.44 8.52
C CYS A 139 4.69 6.00 8.00
N ALA A 140 5.02 5.01 8.81
CA ALA A 140 5.01 3.60 8.40
C ALA A 140 3.60 3.12 8.03
N VAL A 141 2.57 3.44 8.82
CA VAL A 141 1.17 3.11 8.48
C VAL A 141 0.78 3.71 7.13
N ALA A 142 1.02 5.01 6.96
CA ALA A 142 0.69 5.73 5.74
C ALA A 142 1.45 5.20 4.51
N LEU A 143 2.77 4.98 4.63
CA LEU A 143 3.61 4.47 3.56
C LEU A 143 3.18 3.07 3.11
N GLY A 144 2.78 2.19 4.03
CA GLY A 144 2.27 0.86 3.67
C GLY A 144 1.09 0.94 2.72
N ILE A 145 0.18 1.90 2.93
CA ILE A 145 -1.01 2.09 2.11
C ILE A 145 -0.67 2.78 0.78
N ILE A 146 0.15 3.83 0.85
CA ILE A 146 0.58 4.61 -0.32
C ILE A 146 1.35 3.72 -1.31
N LEU A 147 2.21 2.82 -0.83
CA LEU A 147 2.96 1.89 -1.68
C LEU A 147 2.12 0.73 -2.21
N HIS A 148 1.09 0.30 -1.47
CA HIS A 148 0.16 -0.74 -1.93
C HIS A 148 -0.76 -0.27 -3.06
N CYS A 149 -1.31 0.95 -2.95
CA CYS A 149 -2.25 1.52 -3.91
C CYS A 149 -1.81 1.43 -5.39
N PRO A 150 -0.60 1.84 -5.80
CA PRO A 150 -0.18 1.75 -7.21
C PRO A 150 -0.08 0.31 -7.71
N CYS A 151 0.35 -0.64 -6.86
CA CYS A 151 0.43 -2.05 -7.22
C CYS A 151 -0.96 -2.65 -7.47
N SER A 152 -1.90 -2.37 -6.56
CA SER A 152 -3.29 -2.82 -6.66
C SER A 152 -4.01 -2.17 -7.84
N PHE A 153 -3.85 -0.85 -8.02
CA PHE A 153 -4.39 -0.13 -9.17
C PHE A 153 -3.87 -0.72 -10.48
N LEU A 154 -2.56 -0.89 -10.61
CA LEU A 154 -1.94 -1.45 -11.82
C LEU A 154 -2.45 -2.86 -12.11
N TYR A 155 -2.57 -3.71 -11.09
CA TYR A 155 -3.14 -5.05 -11.22
C TYR A 155 -4.54 -4.97 -11.82
N HIS A 156 -5.48 -4.33 -11.13
CA HIS A 156 -6.88 -4.29 -11.56
C HIS A 156 -7.08 -3.56 -12.89
N TRP A 157 -6.37 -2.45 -13.12
CA TRP A 157 -6.46 -1.69 -14.35
C TRP A 157 -5.98 -2.48 -15.56
N LYS A 158 -4.86 -3.22 -15.42
CA LYS A 158 -4.35 -4.08 -16.50
C LYS A 158 -5.33 -5.20 -16.85
N TYR A 159 -5.99 -5.80 -15.86
CA TYR A 159 -7.06 -6.78 -16.09
C TYR A 159 -8.32 -6.20 -16.71
N ALA A 160 -8.61 -4.93 -16.45
CA ALA A 160 -9.76 -4.25 -17.02
C ALA A 160 -9.58 -3.88 -18.51
N VAL A 161 -8.34 -3.65 -18.96
CA VAL A 161 -8.08 -3.04 -20.28
C VAL A 161 -7.32 -3.95 -21.23
N ILE A 162 -6.36 -4.72 -20.74
CA ILE A 162 -5.37 -5.41 -21.59
C ILE A 162 -5.66 -6.91 -21.70
N LEU A 163 -6.03 -7.56 -20.59
CA LEU A 163 -6.09 -9.02 -20.57
C LEU A 163 -7.45 -9.55 -21.05
N PRO A 164 -7.50 -10.37 -22.11
CA PRO A 164 -8.74 -10.98 -22.57
C PRO A 164 -9.34 -11.91 -21.50
N GLN A 165 -10.66 -12.06 -21.56
CA GLN A 165 -11.37 -12.97 -20.67
C GLN A 165 -10.88 -14.41 -20.89
N GLY A 166 -10.59 -15.13 -19.81
CA GLY A 166 -10.18 -16.54 -19.86
C GLY A 166 -8.68 -16.80 -19.67
N LEU A 167 -7.80 -15.79 -19.73
CA LEU A 167 -6.39 -15.99 -19.39
C LEU A 167 -6.20 -16.27 -17.88
N PRO A 168 -5.21 -17.11 -17.50
CA PRO A 168 -4.97 -17.48 -16.12
C PRO A 168 -4.57 -16.26 -15.28
N ARG A 169 -5.55 -15.69 -14.56
CA ARG A 169 -5.37 -14.48 -13.76
C ARG A 169 -4.47 -14.66 -12.54
N ILE A 170 -4.31 -15.90 -12.11
CA ILE A 170 -3.62 -16.25 -10.86
C ILE A 170 -2.12 -16.11 -11.01
N GLU A 171 -1.58 -16.34 -12.21
CA GLU A 171 -0.14 -16.46 -12.42
C GLU A 171 0.52 -15.16 -12.87
N HIS A 172 -0.26 -14.19 -13.34
CA HIS A 172 0.26 -12.95 -13.89
C HIS A 172 1.04 -12.12 -12.86
N TRP A 173 2.15 -11.54 -13.29
CA TRP A 173 3.10 -10.83 -12.42
C TRP A 173 2.48 -9.66 -11.65
N SER A 174 1.53 -8.92 -12.24
CA SER A 174 0.93 -7.75 -11.56
C SER A 174 0.12 -8.15 -10.34
N ARG A 175 -0.51 -9.34 -10.36
CA ARG A 175 -1.19 -9.91 -9.19
C ARG A 175 -0.21 -10.29 -8.10
N ARG A 176 0.93 -10.90 -8.49
CA ARG A 176 2.00 -11.26 -7.55
C ARG A 176 2.57 -10.00 -6.89
N LEU A 177 2.72 -8.92 -7.65
CA LEU A 177 3.15 -7.62 -7.15
C LEU A 177 2.15 -7.03 -6.16
N ASP A 178 0.86 -7.04 -6.49
CA ASP A 178 -0.22 -6.58 -5.59
C ASP A 178 -0.21 -7.35 -4.25
N HIS A 179 -0.24 -8.68 -4.29
CA HIS A 179 -0.12 -9.51 -3.09
C HIS A 179 1.19 -9.27 -2.31
N SER A 180 2.29 -9.01 -3.00
CA SER A 180 3.57 -8.69 -2.35
C SER A 180 3.50 -7.35 -1.62
N ALA A 181 2.81 -6.37 -2.22
CA ALA A 181 2.60 -5.07 -1.60
C ALA A 181 1.68 -5.15 -0.38
N ILE A 182 0.72 -6.09 -0.32
CA ILE A 182 -0.04 -6.39 0.92
C ILE A 182 0.89 -6.84 2.05
N HIS A 183 1.89 -7.68 1.77
CA HIS A 183 2.87 -8.13 2.76
C HIS A 183 3.82 -7.02 3.20
N LEU A 184 4.28 -6.17 2.27
CA LEU A 184 5.06 -4.98 2.61
C LEU A 184 4.25 -4.02 3.49
N CYS A 185 3.00 -3.76 3.13
CA CYS A 185 2.06 -2.97 3.92
C CYS A 185 1.90 -3.55 5.32
N SER A 186 1.70 -4.87 5.44
CA SER A 186 1.60 -5.58 6.72
C SER A 186 2.85 -5.43 7.58
N ALA A 187 4.04 -5.52 6.98
CA ALA A 187 5.30 -5.32 7.70
C ALA A 187 5.40 -3.88 8.24
N LEU A 188 5.10 -2.87 7.41
CA LEU A 188 5.12 -1.46 7.84
C LEU A 188 4.07 -1.18 8.92
N TRP A 189 2.87 -1.73 8.79
CA TRP A 189 1.83 -1.62 9.81
C TRP A 189 2.23 -2.27 11.13
N SER A 190 3.02 -3.35 11.12
CA SER A 190 3.53 -3.95 12.36
C SER A 190 4.45 -3.02 13.14
N TYR A 191 5.18 -2.11 12.47
CA TYR A 191 5.90 -1.03 13.15
C TYR A 191 4.94 0.03 13.64
N GLY A 192 4.00 0.45 12.79
CA GLY A 192 2.98 1.45 13.11
C GLY A 192 2.11 1.09 14.33
N THR A 193 1.88 -0.19 14.61
CA THR A 193 1.10 -0.66 15.77
C THR A 193 1.92 -0.96 17.01
N SER A 194 3.24 -1.14 16.88
CA SER A 194 4.11 -1.57 17.99
C SER A 194 5.11 -0.52 18.45
N GLY A 195 5.50 0.42 17.59
CA GLY A 195 6.63 1.33 17.84
C GLY A 195 8.00 0.64 17.89
N SER A 196 8.06 -0.69 17.76
CA SER A 196 9.25 -1.48 18.05
C SER A 196 9.99 -1.92 16.78
N TRP A 197 11.25 -1.50 16.65
CA TRP A 197 12.14 -1.93 15.56
C TRP A 197 12.39 -3.43 15.54
N SER A 198 12.53 -4.05 16.72
CA SER A 198 12.73 -5.50 16.82
C SER A 198 11.51 -6.28 16.34
N TYR A 199 10.31 -5.81 16.70
CA TYR A 199 9.06 -6.41 16.25
C TYR A 199 8.86 -6.25 14.73
N PHE A 200 9.17 -5.06 14.22
CA PHE A 200 9.17 -4.78 12.79
C PHE A 200 10.13 -5.69 12.02
N ALA A 201 11.37 -5.86 12.49
CA ALA A 201 12.36 -6.71 11.82
C ALA A 201 11.91 -8.17 11.73
N LEU A 202 11.35 -8.72 12.82
CA LEU A 202 10.77 -10.06 12.84
C LEU A 202 9.65 -10.22 11.79
N ASN A 203 8.73 -9.25 11.76
CA ASN A 203 7.63 -9.21 10.81
C ASN A 203 8.11 -9.05 9.37
N MET A 204 9.15 -8.25 9.15
CA MET A 204 9.75 -8.04 7.84
C MET A 204 10.33 -9.35 7.30
N ILE A 205 11.02 -10.14 8.12
CA ILE A 205 11.55 -11.46 7.71
C ILE A 205 10.40 -12.38 7.26
N TYR A 206 9.31 -12.47 8.03
CA TYR A 206 8.16 -13.29 7.67
C TYR A 206 7.47 -12.81 6.38
N ASN A 207 7.26 -11.50 6.24
CA ASN A 207 6.61 -10.93 5.06
C ASN A 207 7.52 -11.01 3.83
N ALA A 208 8.84 -10.93 3.97
CA ALA A 208 9.80 -11.15 2.89
C ALA A 208 9.79 -12.60 2.37
N ASP A 209 9.75 -13.62 3.24
CA ASP A 209 9.53 -15.00 2.79
C ASP A 209 8.17 -15.11 2.08
N SER A 210 7.12 -14.44 2.58
CA SER A 210 5.80 -14.46 1.94
C SER A 210 5.81 -13.86 0.54
N ILE A 211 6.48 -12.71 0.36
CA ILE A 211 6.72 -12.07 -0.93
C ILE A 211 7.43 -13.04 -1.87
N TYR A 212 8.55 -13.62 -1.42
CA TYR A 212 9.30 -14.60 -2.21
C TYR A 212 8.41 -15.77 -2.69
N ARG A 213 7.55 -16.30 -1.82
CA ARG A 213 6.63 -17.41 -2.19
C ARG A 213 5.56 -17.01 -3.20
N HIS A 214 5.18 -15.73 -3.33
CA HIS A 214 4.27 -15.30 -4.40
C HIS A 214 4.91 -15.34 -5.78
N PHE A 215 6.25 -15.34 -5.85
CA PHE A 215 7.00 -15.43 -7.11
C PHE A 215 7.41 -16.85 -7.49
N GLU A 216 7.05 -17.88 -6.71
CA GLU A 216 7.23 -19.29 -7.11
C GLU A 216 6.47 -19.62 -8.39
N LYS A 217 6.96 -20.61 -9.16
CA LYS A 217 6.32 -21.04 -10.41
C LYS A 217 4.89 -21.51 -10.16
N GLU A 218 4.68 -22.32 -9.13
CA GLU A 218 3.37 -22.88 -8.76
C GLU A 218 2.65 -21.94 -7.77
N VAL A 219 1.48 -21.44 -8.16
CA VAL A 219 0.66 -20.61 -7.26
C VAL A 219 -0.26 -21.49 -6.42
N ARG A 220 -0.20 -21.32 -5.09
CA ARG A 220 -1.03 -22.05 -4.12
C ARG A 220 -1.98 -21.09 -3.38
N PRO A 221 -3.19 -20.82 -3.92
CA PRO A 221 -4.08 -19.77 -3.40
C PRO A 221 -4.41 -19.90 -1.91
N LYS A 222 -4.72 -21.11 -1.43
CA LYS A 222 -5.05 -21.34 -0.01
C LYS A 222 -3.89 -21.05 0.93
N ARG A 223 -2.67 -21.45 0.54
CA ARG A 223 -1.44 -21.14 1.29
C ARG A 223 -1.24 -19.64 1.35
N ASN A 224 -1.38 -18.94 0.22
CA ASN A 224 -1.19 -17.51 0.13
C ASN A 224 -2.22 -16.72 0.97
N GLN A 225 -3.48 -17.15 0.95
CA GLN A 225 -4.53 -16.59 1.82
C GLN A 225 -4.20 -16.77 3.30
N GLY A 226 -3.76 -17.97 3.71
CA GLY A 226 -3.34 -18.24 5.08
C GLY A 226 -2.17 -17.35 5.52
N ARG A 227 -1.22 -17.05 4.62
CA ARG A 227 -0.09 -16.16 4.91
C ARG A 227 -0.54 -14.70 5.09
N ILE A 228 -1.45 -14.21 4.26
CA ILE A 228 -2.03 -12.86 4.43
C ILE A 228 -2.77 -12.78 5.76
N LEU A 229 -3.61 -13.76 6.10
CA LEU A 229 -4.32 -13.79 7.37
C LEU A 229 -3.35 -13.80 8.57
N PHE A 230 -2.27 -14.58 8.48
CA PHE A 230 -1.25 -14.59 9.52
C PHE A 230 -0.52 -13.24 9.64
N SER A 231 -0.17 -12.59 8.52
CA SER A 231 0.35 -11.21 8.54
C SER A 231 -0.61 -10.24 9.23
N MET A 232 -1.92 -10.36 9.01
CA MET A 232 -2.94 -9.56 9.68
C MET A 232 -2.96 -9.75 11.20
N ILE A 233 -2.85 -11.00 11.65
CA ILE A 233 -2.72 -11.32 13.07
C ILE A 233 -1.45 -10.68 13.63
N LEU A 234 -0.31 -10.83 12.96
CA LEU A 234 0.94 -10.29 13.45
C LEU A 234 0.91 -8.77 13.61
N TYR A 235 0.50 -7.98 12.60
CA TYR A 235 0.51 -6.53 12.80
C TYR A 235 -0.54 -6.03 13.80
N THR A 236 -1.63 -6.78 14.06
CA THR A 236 -2.64 -6.38 15.07
C THR A 236 -2.33 -6.88 16.48
N LEU A 237 -1.47 -7.89 16.65
CA LEU A 237 -1.12 -8.46 17.95
C LEU A 237 -0.58 -7.44 18.96
N PRO A 238 0.26 -6.44 18.58
CA PRO A 238 0.71 -5.39 19.50
C PRO A 238 -0.43 -4.61 20.16
N LEU A 239 -1.61 -4.49 19.51
CA LEU A 239 -2.76 -3.79 20.11
C LEU A 239 -3.27 -4.53 21.36
N ILE A 240 -3.29 -5.86 21.34
CA ILE A 240 -3.64 -6.67 22.51
C ILE A 240 -2.59 -6.50 23.60
N TRP A 241 -1.30 -6.56 23.24
CA TRP A 241 -0.20 -6.43 24.21
C TRP A 241 -0.16 -5.07 24.91
N ARG A 242 -0.56 -4.00 24.20
CA ARG A 242 -0.72 -2.65 24.78
C ARG A 242 -2.00 -2.48 25.62
N GLY A 243 -2.87 -3.50 25.68
CA GLY A 243 -4.16 -3.42 26.37
C GLY A 243 -5.26 -2.70 25.57
N GLU A 244 -5.03 -2.36 24.31
CA GLU A 244 -5.97 -1.67 23.41
C GLU A 244 -6.99 -2.64 22.80
N SER A 245 -7.64 -3.44 23.65
CA SER A 245 -8.59 -4.49 23.25
C SER A 245 -9.80 -3.96 22.48
N VAL A 246 -10.31 -2.77 22.84
CA VAL A 246 -11.42 -2.11 22.14
C VAL A 246 -11.01 -1.79 20.69
N LEU A 247 -9.84 -1.18 20.51
CA LEU A 247 -9.29 -0.86 19.19
C LEU A 247 -9.09 -2.12 18.33
N PHE A 248 -8.49 -3.16 18.93
CA PHE A 248 -8.34 -4.45 18.30
C PHE A 248 -9.69 -5.01 17.83
N SER A 249 -10.73 -4.95 18.69
CA SER A 249 -12.07 -5.43 18.36
C SER A 249 -12.73 -4.65 17.21
N HIS A 250 -12.53 -3.33 17.14
CA HIS A 250 -13.02 -2.51 16.03
C HIS A 250 -12.36 -2.92 14.71
N ILE A 251 -11.04 -3.04 14.68
CA ILE A 251 -10.28 -3.45 13.49
C ILE A 251 -10.69 -4.85 13.05
N TRP A 252 -10.81 -5.80 13.98
CA TRP A 252 -11.20 -7.17 13.65
C TRP A 252 -12.66 -7.30 13.24
N SER A 253 -13.55 -6.41 13.70
CA SER A 253 -14.93 -6.34 13.19
C SER A 253 -14.95 -5.88 11.73
N ILE A 254 -14.13 -4.89 11.37
CA ILE A 254 -13.95 -4.45 9.98
C ILE A 254 -13.36 -5.60 9.15
N PHE A 255 -12.33 -6.28 9.64
CA PHE A 255 -11.74 -7.45 8.97
C PHE A 255 -12.71 -8.59 8.82
N ALA A 256 -13.58 -8.87 9.80
CA ALA A 256 -14.57 -9.93 9.68
C ALA A 256 -15.52 -9.68 8.50
N VAL A 257 -16.02 -8.45 8.35
CA VAL A 257 -16.87 -8.06 7.21
C VAL A 257 -16.08 -8.11 5.90
N ALA A 258 -14.87 -7.55 5.88
CA ALA A 258 -14.00 -7.53 4.71
C ALA A 258 -13.62 -8.94 4.22
N LEU A 259 -13.20 -9.82 5.15
CA LEU A 259 -12.87 -11.22 4.88
C LEU A 259 -14.11 -11.99 4.43
N TRP A 260 -15.29 -11.72 4.99
CA TRP A 260 -16.54 -12.33 4.53
C TRP A 260 -16.84 -11.93 3.09
N LEU A 261 -16.77 -10.64 2.74
CA LEU A 261 -16.93 -10.17 1.36
C LEU A 261 -15.94 -10.84 0.41
N PHE A 262 -14.67 -10.94 0.80
CA PHE A 262 -13.63 -11.52 -0.04
C PHE A 262 -13.75 -13.05 -0.17
N ALA A 263 -14.03 -13.76 0.92
CA ALA A 263 -14.04 -15.22 0.99
C ALA A 263 -15.36 -15.82 0.48
N ALA A 264 -16.49 -15.32 0.97
CA ALA A 264 -17.82 -15.81 0.59
C ALA A 264 -18.28 -15.27 -0.77
N TYR A 265 -17.73 -14.13 -1.20
CA TYR A 265 -18.00 -13.53 -2.50
C TYR A 265 -19.51 -13.25 -2.76
N PRO A 266 -20.26 -12.69 -1.79
CA PRO A 266 -21.72 -12.64 -1.82
C PRO A 266 -22.30 -11.72 -2.91
N LEU A 267 -21.50 -10.78 -3.42
CA LEU A 267 -21.88 -9.83 -4.47
C LEU A 267 -21.24 -10.18 -5.83
N GLY A 268 -20.77 -11.43 -5.99
CA GLY A 268 -20.01 -11.84 -7.16
C GLY A 268 -18.80 -10.93 -7.36
N GLY A 269 -18.56 -10.51 -8.61
CA GLY A 269 -17.43 -9.66 -8.99
C GLY A 269 -17.32 -8.31 -8.25
N TRP A 270 -18.41 -7.83 -7.65
CA TRP A 270 -18.43 -6.58 -6.87
C TRP A 270 -17.94 -6.74 -5.43
N SER A 271 -17.83 -7.98 -4.94
CA SER A 271 -17.43 -8.23 -3.55
C SER A 271 -16.03 -7.69 -3.24
N HIS A 272 -15.15 -7.65 -4.26
CA HIS A 272 -13.79 -7.13 -4.12
C HIS A 272 -13.76 -5.59 -4.01
N SER A 273 -14.56 -4.89 -4.82
CA SER A 273 -14.73 -3.43 -4.68
C SER A 273 -15.36 -3.07 -3.33
N ALA A 274 -16.36 -3.83 -2.88
CA ALA A 274 -16.97 -3.65 -1.56
C ALA A 274 -15.95 -3.89 -0.43
N PHE A 275 -15.08 -4.90 -0.59
CA PHE A 275 -13.96 -5.13 0.31
C PHE A 275 -13.04 -3.90 0.42
N HIS A 276 -12.64 -3.27 -0.69
CA HIS A 276 -11.85 -2.04 -0.65
C HIS A 276 -12.55 -0.91 0.11
N VAL A 277 -13.83 -0.69 -0.14
CA VAL A 277 -14.63 0.34 0.53
C VAL A 277 -14.71 0.10 2.04
N VAL A 278 -14.92 -1.14 2.48
CA VAL A 278 -14.92 -1.48 3.92
C VAL A 278 -13.53 -1.27 4.54
N MET A 279 -12.47 -1.67 3.82
CA MET A 279 -11.09 -1.50 4.27
C MET A 279 -10.66 -0.04 4.40
N VAL A 280 -11.39 0.92 3.80
CA VAL A 280 -11.15 2.36 4.00
C VAL A 280 -11.27 2.82 5.45
N LEU A 281 -11.97 2.06 6.27
CA LEU A 281 -12.16 2.38 7.69
C LEU A 281 -10.92 2.03 8.54
N VAL A 282 -9.99 1.22 8.04
CA VAL A 282 -8.83 0.75 8.82
C VAL A 282 -7.72 1.80 8.94
N PRO A 283 -7.29 2.48 7.86
CA PRO A 283 -6.22 3.48 7.96
C PRO A 283 -6.45 4.59 8.99
N PRO A 284 -7.62 5.24 9.09
CA PRO A 284 -7.85 6.27 10.11
C PRO A 284 -7.60 5.75 11.54
N ILE A 285 -8.05 4.53 11.82
CA ILE A 285 -7.93 3.90 13.14
C ILE A 285 -6.45 3.59 13.46
N LEU A 286 -5.71 3.04 12.50
CA LEU A 286 -4.28 2.72 12.68
C LEU A 286 -3.41 3.96 12.80
N LEU A 287 -3.69 5.00 12.00
CA LEU A 287 -2.97 6.27 12.04
C LEU A 287 -3.17 6.95 13.41
N GLU A 288 -4.39 7.01 13.92
CA GLU A 288 -4.68 7.57 15.24
C GLU A 288 -4.02 6.76 16.37
N SER A 289 -4.12 5.43 16.36
CA SER A 289 -3.46 4.58 17.35
C SER A 289 -1.94 4.72 17.33
N SER A 290 -1.35 4.94 16.15
CA SER A 290 0.09 5.15 16.01
C SER A 290 0.58 6.47 16.63
N CYS A 291 -0.29 7.49 16.73
CA CYS A 291 0.02 8.72 17.47
C CYS A 291 0.10 8.49 18.99
N GLN A 292 -0.59 7.48 19.51
CA GLN A 292 -0.68 7.20 20.95
C GLN A 292 0.50 6.37 21.48
N LEU A 293 1.36 5.87 20.60
CA LEU A 293 2.55 5.10 20.97
C LEU A 293 3.54 5.95 21.79
N PRO A 294 4.21 5.37 22.80
CA PRO A 294 5.25 6.07 23.58
C PRO A 294 6.33 6.70 22.70
N GLU A 295 6.75 6.01 21.64
CA GLU A 295 7.79 6.44 20.70
C GLU A 295 7.36 7.64 19.84
N SER A 296 6.05 7.88 19.71
CA SER A 296 5.49 9.03 18.98
C SER A 296 5.47 10.31 19.81
N ARG A 297 5.51 10.22 21.14
CA ARG A 297 5.23 11.34 22.05
C ARG A 297 6.17 12.51 21.88
N GLU A 298 7.48 12.26 21.80
CA GLU A 298 8.44 13.36 21.69
C GLU A 298 8.30 14.09 20.35
N GLN A 299 8.12 13.37 19.25
CA GLN A 299 7.92 13.99 17.95
C GLN A 299 6.62 14.81 17.90
N ILE A 300 5.54 14.33 18.53
CA ILE A 300 4.29 15.08 18.66
C ILE A 300 4.49 16.34 19.51
N ARG A 301 5.22 16.23 20.63
CA ARG A 301 5.54 17.38 21.50
C ARG A 301 6.31 18.45 20.76
N VAL A 302 7.36 18.07 20.03
CA VAL A 302 8.15 19.00 19.20
C VAL A 302 7.27 19.66 18.14
N ALA A 303 6.43 18.89 17.46
CA ALA A 303 5.53 19.43 16.46
C ALA A 303 4.49 20.39 17.04
N ALA A 304 3.96 20.09 18.23
CA ALA A 304 3.04 20.95 18.98
C ALA A 304 3.71 22.28 19.42
N LEU A 305 4.97 22.23 19.87
CA LEU A 305 5.76 23.44 20.17
C LEU A 305 5.96 24.30 18.92
N CYS A 306 6.36 23.69 17.80
CA CYS A 306 6.51 24.39 16.52
C CYS A 306 5.19 25.05 16.07
N ALA A 307 4.05 24.34 16.21
CA ALA A 307 2.72 24.84 15.88
C ALA A 307 2.31 26.02 16.77
N ALA A 308 2.46 25.88 18.10
CA ALA A 308 2.14 26.93 19.06
C ALA A 308 2.97 28.20 18.84
N SER A 309 4.24 28.03 18.45
CA SER A 309 5.14 29.12 18.12
C SER A 309 4.72 29.85 16.83
N ALA A 310 4.32 29.10 15.79
CA ALA A 310 3.85 29.67 14.53
C ALA A 310 2.58 30.53 14.70
N LEU A 311 1.66 30.13 15.59
CA LEU A 311 0.42 30.88 15.86
C LEU A 311 0.65 32.26 16.49
N ARG A 312 1.80 32.51 17.12
CA ARG A 312 2.14 33.82 17.72
C ARG A 312 2.79 34.79 16.74
N GLY A 313 3.36 34.27 15.66
CA GLY A 313 3.98 35.08 14.61
C GLY A 313 2.99 35.65 13.59
N LEU A 314 1.71 35.30 13.72
CA LEU A 314 0.57 35.83 12.96
C LEU A 314 -0.10 36.96 13.75
#